data_AF-A0A3M8DJQ2-F1
#
_entry.id   AF-A0A3M8DJQ2-F1
#
_cell.length_a   1.000
_cell.length_b   1.000
_cell.length_c   1.000
_cell.angle_alpha   90.00
_cell.angle_beta   90.00
_cell.angle_gamma   90.00
#
_symmetry.space_group_name_H-M   'P 1'
#
loop_
_entity.id
_entity.type
_entity.pdbx_description
1 polymer ?
#
loop_
_entity_poly.entity_id
_entity_poly.type
_entity_poly.pdbx_seq_one_letter_code
_entity_poly.pdbx_strand_id
1 'polypeptide(L)'
;MDPTKKSKVIIVSFVAGALLLGFLAYWGMASTGNEHMATIKKVIAEKGGVVVAHGVTAVPADESPFERGGKGNTIYKIDYTKDGKPYTAWYRSENHSSILKEPEEWILP
;
A
#
# COMPACT_ATOMS: atom_id res chain seq x y z
N MET A 1 -11.58 -40.91 25.02
CA MET A 1 -11.62 -39.50 25.48
C MET A 1 -13.08 -39.12 25.63
N ASP A 2 -13.46 -38.48 26.74
CA ASP A 2 -14.83 -38.06 26.99
C ASP A 2 -15.39 -37.21 25.80
N PRO A 3 -16.62 -37.44 25.33
CA PRO A 3 -17.20 -36.73 24.17
C PRO A 3 -17.19 -35.20 24.32
N THR A 4 -17.32 -34.71 25.55
CA THR A 4 -17.28 -33.29 25.89
C THR A 4 -15.87 -32.72 25.75
N LYS A 5 -14.85 -33.50 26.14
CA LYS A 5 -13.44 -33.16 25.93
C LYS A 5 -13.09 -33.16 24.44
N LYS A 6 -13.60 -34.13 23.66
CA LYS A 6 -13.38 -34.20 22.22
C LYS A 6 -13.97 -32.99 21.50
N SER A 7 -15.19 -32.59 21.84
CA SER A 7 -15.83 -31.39 21.26
C SER A 7 -15.12 -30.10 21.63
N LYS A 8 -14.67 -29.94 22.88
CA LYS A 8 -13.86 -28.76 23.28
C LYS A 8 -12.58 -28.64 22.48
N VAL A 9 -11.86 -29.74 22.27
CA VAL A 9 -10.62 -29.74 21.48
C VAL A 9 -10.88 -29.32 20.03
N ILE A 10 -11.96 -29.84 19.42
CA ILE A 10 -12.36 -29.49 18.05
C ILE A 10 -12.72 -28.01 17.94
N ILE A 11 -13.48 -27.47 18.90
CA ILE A 11 -13.88 -26.06 18.89
C ILE A 11 -12.64 -25.17 19.05
N VAL A 12 -11.75 -25.49 20.00
CA VAL A 12 -10.53 -24.71 20.23
C VAL A 12 -9.61 -24.73 19.01
N SER A 13 -9.44 -25.89 18.36
CA SER A 13 -8.61 -25.96 17.14
C SER A 13 -9.23 -25.18 15.98
N PHE A 14 -10.56 -25.17 15.84
CA PHE A 14 -11.24 -24.38 14.82
C PHE A 14 -11.07 -22.86 15.06
N VAL A 15 -11.25 -22.42 16.30
CA VAL A 15 -11.06 -21.01 16.69
C VAL A 15 -9.60 -20.59 16.49
N ALA A 16 -8.65 -21.41 16.93
CA ALA A 16 -7.23 -21.14 16.73
C ALA A 16 -6.87 -21.05 15.23
N GLY A 17 -7.41 -21.96 14.41
CA GLY A 17 -7.24 -21.92 12.96
C GLY A 17 -7.81 -20.66 12.33
N ALA A 18 -9.02 -20.24 12.72
CA ALA A 18 -9.64 -19.02 12.23
C ALA A 18 -8.84 -17.76 12.59
N LEU A 19 -8.34 -17.67 13.83
CA LEU A 19 -7.48 -16.58 14.26
C LEU A 19 -6.16 -16.54 13.47
N LEU A 20 -5.56 -17.70 13.23
CA LEU A 20 -4.32 -17.80 12.45
C LEU A 20 -4.53 -17.36 11.00
N LEU A 21 -5.63 -17.75 10.37
CA LEU A 21 -5.99 -17.30 9.02
C LEU A 21 -6.26 -15.80 8.98
N GLY A 22 -7.00 -15.26 9.95
CA GLY A 22 -7.24 -13.82 10.06
C GLY A 22 -5.94 -13.02 10.23
N PHE A 23 -5.02 -13.55 11.02
CA PHE A 23 -3.70 -12.96 11.22
C PHE A 23 -2.84 -12.96 9.94
N LEU A 24 -2.80 -14.10 9.23
CA LEU A 24 -2.09 -14.21 7.95
C LEU A 24 -2.68 -13.27 6.89
N ALA A 25 -4.01 -13.16 6.82
CA ALA A 25 -4.68 -12.24 5.91
C ALA A 25 -4.34 -10.77 6.20
N TYR A 26 -4.36 -10.38 7.48
CA TYR A 26 -3.97 -9.03 7.90
C TYR A 26 -2.51 -8.72 7.55
N TRP A 27 -1.60 -9.65 7.83
CA TRP A 27 -0.17 -9.45 7.54
C TRP A 27 0.10 -9.40 6.03
N GLY A 28 -0.58 -10.25 5.24
CA GLY A 28 -0.49 -10.25 3.78
C GLY A 28 -0.89 -8.91 3.17
N MET A 29 -2.02 -8.33 3.61
CA MET A 29 -2.46 -7.01 3.15
C MET A 29 -1.51 -5.87 3.54
N ALA A 30 -0.93 -5.92 4.74
CA ALA A 30 0.04 -4.93 5.21
C ALA A 30 1.36 -4.94 4.40
N SER A 31 1.75 -6.09 3.85
CA SER A 31 2.97 -6.22 3.05
C SER A 31 2.86 -5.54 1.68
N THR A 32 1.72 -5.64 0.99
CA THR A 32 1.55 -5.12 -0.37
C THR A 32 1.47 -3.59 -0.40
N GLY A 33 0.80 -2.98 0.58
CA GLY A 33 0.80 -1.52 0.72
C GLY A 33 2.20 -0.94 1.04
N ASN A 34 3.09 -1.76 1.60
CA ASN A 34 4.44 -1.34 1.98
C ASN A 34 5.42 -1.24 0.80
N GLU A 35 5.20 -1.98 -0.30
CA GLU A 35 6.13 -1.98 -1.43
C GLU A 35 6.18 -0.61 -2.13
N HIS A 36 5.02 -0.06 -2.49
CA HIS A 36 4.95 1.29 -3.06
C HIS A 36 5.43 2.36 -2.08
N MET A 37 5.20 2.19 -0.77
CA MET A 37 5.73 3.08 0.25
C MET A 37 7.25 3.05 0.34
N ALA A 38 7.86 1.88 0.21
CA ALA A 38 9.30 1.75 0.17
C ALA A 38 9.89 2.44 -1.08
N THR A 39 9.29 2.25 -2.25
CA THR A 39 9.68 2.94 -3.49
C THR A 39 9.56 4.45 -3.35
N ILE A 40 8.44 4.95 -2.82
CA ILE A 40 8.22 6.38 -2.63
C ILE A 40 9.26 6.99 -1.69
N LYS A 41 9.48 6.37 -0.53
CA LYS A 41 10.50 6.84 0.42
C LYS A 41 11.89 6.86 -0.20
N LYS A 42 12.23 5.83 -0.98
CA LYS A 42 13.53 5.72 -1.67
C LYS A 42 13.72 6.86 -2.67
N VAL A 43 12.78 7.04 -3.60
CA VAL A 43 12.89 8.08 -4.66
C VAL A 43 12.96 9.48 -4.06
N ILE A 44 12.14 9.77 -3.06
CA ILE A 44 12.15 11.07 -2.38
C ILE A 44 13.47 11.29 -1.62
N ALA A 45 14.00 10.26 -0.95
CA ALA A 45 15.29 10.33 -0.28
C ALA A 45 16.45 10.54 -1.26
N GLU A 46 16.44 9.86 -2.42
CA GLU A 46 17.43 10.07 -3.50
C GLU A 46 17.40 11.52 -4.04
N LYS A 47 16.24 12.18 -3.96
CA LYS A 47 16.08 13.61 -4.32
C LYS A 47 16.48 14.57 -3.19
N GLY A 48 16.94 14.05 -2.04
CA GLY A 48 17.31 14.82 -0.87
C GLY A 48 16.10 15.31 -0.05
N GLY A 49 14.93 14.71 -0.25
CA GLY A 49 13.70 15.04 0.45
C GLY A 49 13.35 14.05 1.57
N VAL A 50 12.41 14.46 2.43
CA VAL A 50 11.82 13.64 3.48
C VAL A 50 10.31 13.67 3.34
N VAL A 51 9.68 12.50 3.17
CA VAL A 51 8.22 12.38 3.10
C VAL A 51 7.60 12.83 4.42
N VAL A 52 6.58 13.68 4.37
CA VAL A 52 5.85 14.13 5.56
C VAL A 52 5.09 12.96 6.17
N ALA A 53 4.96 12.92 7.50
CA ALA A 53 4.13 11.91 8.17
C ALA A 53 2.68 11.98 7.63
N HIS A 54 2.16 10.84 7.16
CA HIS A 54 0.87 10.76 6.46
C HIS A 54 0.75 11.62 5.18
N GLY A 55 1.86 12.09 4.63
CA GLY A 55 1.90 12.90 3.39
C GLY A 55 1.73 12.10 2.11
N VAL A 56 1.48 10.79 2.18
CA VAL A 56 1.17 9.98 1.00
C VAL A 56 -0.30 9.61 1.00
N THR A 57 -0.99 10.01 -0.06
CA THR A 57 -2.41 9.75 -0.25
C THR A 57 -2.66 9.15 -1.62
N ALA A 58 -3.49 8.11 -1.68
CA ALA A 58 -3.98 7.59 -2.95
C ALA A 58 -5.10 8.49 -3.44
N VAL A 59 -5.03 8.92 -4.70
CA VAL A 59 -5.96 9.87 -5.32
C VAL A 59 -6.57 9.27 -6.59
N PRO A 60 -7.81 9.65 -6.94
CA PRO A 60 -8.38 9.28 -8.22
C PRO A 60 -7.67 10.04 -9.36
N ALA A 61 -7.86 9.56 -10.59
CA ALA A 61 -7.09 10.04 -11.74
C ALA A 61 -7.42 11.48 -12.16
N ASP A 62 -8.67 11.90 -11.96
CA ASP A 62 -9.18 13.25 -12.21
C ASP A 62 -8.56 14.31 -11.29
N GLU A 63 -8.05 13.92 -10.13
CA GLU A 63 -7.33 14.80 -9.21
C GLU A 63 -5.82 14.85 -9.48
N SER A 64 -5.33 14.06 -10.44
CA SER A 64 -3.91 13.92 -10.74
C SER A 64 -3.48 14.69 -11.99
N PRO A 65 -2.20 15.09 -12.09
CA PRO A 65 -1.66 15.73 -13.30
C PRO A 65 -1.37 14.74 -14.43
N PHE A 66 -1.62 13.44 -14.25
CA PHE A 66 -1.42 12.45 -15.30
C PHE A 66 -2.56 12.53 -16.33
N GLU A 67 -2.24 12.76 -17.61
CA GLU A 67 -3.25 12.77 -18.69
C GLU A 67 -3.97 11.43 -18.85
N ARG A 68 -3.30 10.34 -18.45
CA ARG A 68 -3.84 8.98 -18.46
C ARG A 68 -3.54 8.35 -17.11
N GLY A 69 -4.57 7.93 -16.41
CA GLY A 69 -4.45 7.39 -15.06
C GLY A 69 -5.77 6.77 -14.63
N GLY A 70 -5.72 5.80 -13.73
CA GLY A 70 -6.92 5.21 -13.11
C GLY A 70 -7.52 4.01 -13.85
N LYS A 71 -6.98 3.59 -15.00
CA LYS A 71 -7.39 2.33 -15.66
C LYS A 71 -6.78 1.10 -15.00
N GLY A 72 -6.68 1.07 -13.68
CA GLY A 72 -6.15 -0.05 -12.89
C GLY A 72 -4.97 0.30 -12.01
N ASN A 73 -4.21 1.35 -12.32
CA ASN A 73 -3.07 1.79 -11.52
C ASN A 73 -3.48 2.69 -10.35
N THR A 74 -2.83 2.54 -9.20
CA THR A 74 -3.01 3.44 -8.05
C THR A 74 -2.11 4.67 -8.22
N ILE A 75 -2.68 5.86 -8.09
CA ILE A 75 -1.95 7.12 -8.16
C ILE A 75 -1.78 7.65 -6.74
N TYR A 76 -0.56 8.05 -6.41
CA TYR A 76 -0.19 8.60 -5.12
C TYR A 76 0.21 10.07 -5.27
N LYS A 77 -0.40 10.92 -4.45
CA LYS A 77 0.07 12.26 -4.16
C LYS A 77 1.00 12.19 -2.95
N ILE A 78 2.18 12.79 -3.07
CA ILE A 78 3.28 12.65 -2.10
C ILE A 78 3.73 14.04 -1.69
N ASP A 79 3.38 14.43 -0.46
CA ASP A 79 3.85 15.65 0.17
C ASP A 79 5.16 15.36 0.93
N TYR A 80 6.23 16.07 0.56
CA TYR A 80 7.56 15.90 1.13
C TYR A 80 8.23 17.25 1.36
N THR A 81 9.23 17.27 2.23
CA THR A 81 10.05 18.46 2.49
C THR A 81 11.44 18.26 1.93
N LYS A 82 12.00 19.30 1.31
CA LYS A 82 13.38 19.34 0.85
C LYS A 82 13.94 20.73 1.16
N ASP A 83 15.10 20.79 1.80
CA ASP A 83 15.73 22.05 2.22
C ASP A 83 14.78 22.95 3.04
N GLY A 84 13.93 22.33 3.87
CA GLY A 84 12.93 23.03 4.69
C GLY A 84 11.72 23.58 3.92
N LYS A 85 11.62 23.35 2.61
CA LYS A 85 10.48 23.77 1.78
C LYS A 85 9.55 22.59 1.48
N PRO A 86 8.22 22.78 1.49
CA PRO A 86 7.27 21.76 1.10
C PRO A 86 7.23 21.62 -0.43
N TYR A 87 7.10 20.37 -0.89
CA TYR A 87 6.96 19.99 -2.28
C TYR A 87 5.93 18.87 -2.40
N THR A 88 5.30 18.78 -3.57
CA THR A 88 4.37 17.70 -3.90
C THR A 88 4.88 16.98 -5.14
N ALA A 89 5.03 15.67 -5.03
CA ALA A 89 5.31 14.77 -6.14
C ALA A 89 4.10 13.88 -6.42
N TRP A 90 4.06 13.31 -7.62
CA TRP A 90 3.04 12.36 -8.04
C TRP A 90 3.68 11.08 -8.54
N TYR A 91 3.09 9.96 -8.16
CA TYR A 91 3.57 8.65 -8.52
C TYR A 91 2.41 7.78 -9.01
N ARG A 92 2.53 7.26 -10.23
CA ARG A 92 1.61 6.25 -10.76
C ARG A 92 2.24 4.88 -10.57
N SER A 93 1.75 4.11 -9.61
CA SER A 93 2.21 2.74 -9.36
C SER A 93 1.68 1.77 -10.41
N GLU A 94 2.49 0.77 -10.77
CA GLU A 94 2.01 -0.36 -11.58
C GLU A 94 1.09 -1.25 -10.73
N ASN A 95 -0.12 -1.51 -11.21
CA ASN A 95 -0.96 -2.55 -10.61
C ASN A 95 -0.75 -3.87 -11.35
N HIS A 96 -0.02 -4.78 -10.70
CA HIS A 96 0.25 -6.13 -11.23
C HIS A 96 -1.02 -6.98 -11.46
N SER A 97 -2.16 -6.61 -10.84
CA SER A 97 -3.43 -7.33 -10.99
C SER A 97 -4.33 -6.78 -12.10
N SER A 98 -3.97 -5.67 -12.76
CA SER A 98 -4.77 -5.07 -13.81
C SER A 98 -4.35 -5.53 -15.22
N ILE A 99 -5.33 -5.88 -16.05
CA ILE A 99 -5.13 -6.22 -17.47
C ILE A 99 -4.82 -4.94 -18.29
N LEU A 100 -5.45 -3.84 -17.91
CA LEU A 100 -5.13 -2.51 -18.43
C LEU A 100 -4.13 -1.90 -17.47
N LYS A 101 -2.85 -1.85 -17.84
CA LYS A 101 -1.83 -1.27 -17.00
C LYS A 101 -1.05 -0.24 -17.77
N GLU A 102 -0.79 0.86 -17.09
CA GLU A 102 0.04 1.94 -17.60
C GLU A 102 1.43 1.81 -16.97
N PRO A 103 2.49 2.23 -17.67
CA PRO A 103 3.83 2.17 -17.11
C PRO A 103 3.90 3.01 -15.83
N GLU A 104 4.79 2.59 -14.93
CA GLU A 104 5.15 3.39 -13.78
C GLU A 104 5.63 4.78 -14.23
N GLU A 105 5.16 5.83 -13.57
CA GLU A 105 5.54 7.20 -13.93
C GLU A 105 5.63 8.10 -12.70
N TRP A 106 6.57 9.04 -12.77
CA TRP A 106 6.89 9.99 -11.72
C TRP A 106 6.80 11.41 -12.25
N ILE A 107 6.05 12.27 -11.54
CA ILE A 107 6.08 13.72 -11.75
C ILE A 107 6.67 14.32 -10.48
N LEU A 108 7.88 14.85 -10.62
CA LEU A 108 8.60 15.56 -9.58
C LEU A 108 8.55 17.07 -9.88
N PRO A 109 8.45 17.93 -8.87
CA PRO A 109 8.50 19.38 -9.05
C PRO A 109 9.89 19.90 -9.42
#